data_AF-A0A0B8P406-F1
#
_entry.id   AF-A0A0B8P406-F1
#
_cell.length_a   1.000
_cell.length_b   1.000
_cell.length_c   1.000
_cell.angle_alpha   90.00
_cell.angle_beta   90.00
_cell.angle_gamma   90.00
#
_symmetry.space_group_name_H-M   'P 1'
#
loop_
_entity.id
_entity.type
_entity.pdbx_description
1 polymer ?
#
loop_
_entity_poly.entity_id
_entity_poly.type
_entity_poly.pdbx_seq_one_letter_code
_entity_poly.pdbx_strand_id
1 'polypeptide(L)'
;MSANGQVTASDVDHGAVLTYSPDNLQGKYGSFTLDKSSGVWHYTLDQKASQVLGQGEHYQEQMLVTVTDEHGAKVTQQVTVDVEGTNDAPVITSSPQTEKVKEDDVLFVRGQVTATDADQHDTLKYSATNNLKGQFGSFTLNPSSGAWTYTLDNAAHQALAKGETHTETLHVLVTDSNGATTTQDVVVTVEGTNDRPVISLVGQDSDAGSVTEHGSTPAGR
;
A
#
# COMPACT_ATOMS: atom_id res chain seq x y z
N MET A 1 3.66 -4.76 25.36
CA MET A 1 4.79 -5.65 25.70
C MET A 1 5.49 -5.10 26.94
N SER A 2 6.22 -5.90 27.71
CA SER A 2 6.85 -5.44 28.96
C SER A 2 8.17 -6.15 29.23
N ALA A 3 9.06 -5.47 29.96
CA ALA A 3 10.29 -6.03 30.52
C ALA A 3 10.32 -5.78 32.04
N ASN A 4 11.06 -6.59 32.78
CA ASN A 4 11.20 -6.41 34.23
C ASN A 4 12.56 -6.89 34.71
N GLY A 5 12.94 -6.43 35.90
CA GLY A 5 14.19 -6.83 36.55
C GLY A 5 14.25 -6.30 37.97
N GLN A 6 15.43 -6.31 38.57
CA GLN A 6 15.63 -5.83 39.93
C GLN A 6 17.01 -5.18 40.07
N VAL A 7 17.07 -4.03 40.74
CA VAL A 7 18.33 -3.45 41.22
C VAL A 7 18.52 -3.91 42.66
N THR A 8 19.61 -4.64 42.91
CA THR A 8 19.96 -5.11 44.26
C THR A 8 21.11 -4.28 44.83
N ALA A 9 21.07 -4.00 46.12
CA ALA A 9 22.13 -3.29 46.84
C ALA A 9 22.23 -3.83 48.28
N SER A 10 23.34 -3.53 48.94
CA SER A 10 23.62 -3.94 50.31
C SER A 10 24.36 -2.83 51.05
N ASP A 11 24.14 -2.76 52.35
CA ASP A 11 24.89 -1.89 53.26
C ASP A 11 25.60 -2.75 54.32
N VAL A 12 26.79 -2.31 54.77
CA VAL A 12 27.57 -3.01 55.79
C VAL A 12 27.10 -2.70 57.21
N ASP A 13 26.37 -1.61 57.40
CA ASP A 13 25.90 -1.16 58.71
C ASP A 13 24.76 -2.02 59.25
N HIS A 14 24.78 -2.27 60.56
CA HIS A 14 23.80 -3.13 61.21
C HIS A 14 22.42 -2.46 61.26
N GLY A 15 21.44 -3.08 60.61
CA GLY A 15 20.06 -2.59 60.59
C GLY A 15 19.75 -1.59 59.47
N ALA A 16 20.67 -1.42 58.52
CA ALA A 16 20.50 -0.51 57.39
C ALA A 16 19.24 -0.80 56.58
N VAL A 17 18.54 0.27 56.17
CA VAL A 17 17.31 0.23 55.39
C VAL A 17 17.53 0.99 54.09
N LEU A 18 17.46 0.25 52.98
CA LEU A 18 17.67 0.80 51.64
C LEU A 18 16.34 1.20 51.00
N THR A 19 16.34 2.38 50.38
CA THR A 19 15.19 2.90 49.61
C THR A 19 15.60 3.19 48.17
N TYR A 20 14.77 2.74 47.23
CA TYR A 20 15.01 2.84 45.78
C TYR A 20 14.16 3.95 45.16
N SER A 21 14.72 4.70 44.22
CA SER A 21 14.05 5.80 43.52
C SER A 21 14.55 5.97 42.08
N PRO A 22 13.78 6.57 41.15
CA PRO A 22 12.41 7.09 41.32
C PRO A 22 11.33 6.01 41.23
N ASP A 23 10.11 6.28 41.73
CA ASP A 23 8.95 5.35 41.70
C ASP A 23 8.50 5.02 40.28
N ASN A 24 8.59 6.01 39.40
CA ASN A 24 8.23 5.91 38.01
C ASN A 24 9.06 6.89 37.18
N LEU A 25 9.18 6.57 35.90
CA LEU A 25 9.82 7.42 34.91
C LEU A 25 9.12 7.18 33.57
N GLN A 26 8.60 8.25 32.97
CA GLN A 26 8.09 8.18 31.60
C GLN A 26 9.27 8.33 30.62
N GLY A 27 9.53 7.26 29.88
CA GLY A 27 10.47 7.25 28.77
C GLY A 27 9.83 7.72 27.46
N LYS A 28 10.61 7.68 26.39
CA LYS A 28 10.16 8.01 25.03
C LYS A 28 9.14 7.00 24.50
N TYR A 29 9.42 5.70 24.65
CA TYR A 29 8.60 4.63 24.09
C TYR A 29 7.91 3.76 25.14
N GLY A 30 7.94 4.16 26.41
CA GLY A 30 7.28 3.41 27.46
C GLY A 30 7.47 4.03 28.83
N SER A 31 6.98 3.33 29.85
CA SER A 31 6.99 3.79 31.24
C SER A 31 7.70 2.79 32.15
N PHE A 32 8.59 3.28 33.01
CA PHE A 32 9.12 2.50 34.12
C PHE A 32 8.28 2.69 35.39
N THR A 33 8.16 1.63 36.17
CA THR A 33 7.76 1.64 37.58
C THR A 33 8.80 0.89 38.40
N LEU A 34 9.12 1.39 39.60
CA LEU A 34 10.12 0.81 40.51
C LEU A 34 9.50 0.67 41.90
N ASP A 35 9.60 -0.54 42.45
CA ASP A 35 9.24 -0.78 43.84
C ASP A 35 10.35 -0.24 44.76
N LYS A 36 9.98 0.70 45.63
CA LYS A 36 10.90 1.41 46.53
C LYS A 36 11.62 0.54 47.54
N SER A 37 11.08 -0.65 47.84
CA SER A 37 11.55 -1.50 48.93
C SER A 37 12.37 -2.69 48.44
N SER A 38 12.03 -3.21 47.27
CA SER A 38 12.66 -4.38 46.67
C SER A 38 13.61 -4.01 45.53
N GLY A 39 13.49 -2.82 44.94
CA GLY A 39 14.23 -2.44 43.73
C GLY A 39 13.76 -3.16 42.47
N VAL A 40 12.65 -3.90 42.53
CA VAL A 40 12.03 -4.55 41.37
C VAL A 40 11.46 -3.46 40.47
N TRP A 41 11.81 -3.50 39.19
CA TRP A 41 11.31 -2.57 38.19
C TRP A 41 10.54 -3.29 37.09
N HIS A 42 9.58 -2.58 36.51
CA HIS A 42 8.83 -2.99 35.34
C HIS A 42 8.85 -1.87 34.31
N TYR A 43 9.06 -2.23 33.05
CA TYR A 43 8.93 -1.36 31.90
C TYR A 43 7.73 -1.83 31.06
N THR A 44 6.86 -0.89 30.72
CA THR A 44 5.72 -1.14 29.83
C THR A 44 5.90 -0.33 28.56
N LEU A 45 5.94 -1.02 27.41
CA LEU A 45 6.05 -0.39 26.09
C LEU A 45 4.74 0.32 25.71
N ASP A 46 4.84 1.57 25.29
CA ASP A 46 3.77 2.29 24.59
C ASP A 46 3.80 1.92 23.11
N GLN A 47 2.89 1.02 22.74
CA GLN A 47 2.79 0.51 21.38
C GLN A 47 2.60 1.62 20.35
N LYS A 48 1.82 2.66 20.65
CA LYS A 48 1.53 3.71 19.68
C LYS A 48 2.77 4.57 19.42
N ALA A 49 3.51 4.87 20.48
CA ALA A 49 4.75 5.64 20.36
C ALA A 49 5.85 4.84 19.64
N SER A 50 5.89 3.51 19.82
CA SER A 50 6.93 2.65 19.26
C SER A 50 6.76 2.24 17.79
N GLN A 51 5.55 2.36 17.20
CA GLN A 51 5.30 1.97 15.79
C GLN A 51 6.13 2.71 14.73
N VAL A 52 6.95 3.67 15.15
CA VAL A 52 7.86 4.38 14.23
C VAL A 52 9.19 3.65 14.05
N LEU A 53 9.49 2.65 14.90
CA LEU A 53 10.73 1.89 14.88
C LEU A 53 10.56 0.67 13.97
N GLY A 54 11.21 0.71 12.81
CA GLY A 54 11.20 -0.39 11.86
C GLY A 54 12.17 -1.51 12.22
N GLN A 55 12.15 -2.59 11.41
CA GLN A 55 13.02 -3.75 11.65
C GLN A 55 14.51 -3.37 11.69
N GLY A 56 15.19 -3.79 12.76
CA GLY A 56 16.61 -3.52 12.97
C GLY A 56 16.89 -2.15 13.59
N GLU A 57 15.89 -1.28 13.68
CA GLU A 57 15.97 -0.09 14.50
C GLU A 57 15.77 -0.46 15.97
N HIS A 58 16.43 0.27 16.86
CA HIS A 58 16.23 0.12 18.29
C HIS A 58 16.44 1.43 19.01
N TYR A 59 15.91 1.51 20.22
CA TYR A 59 16.10 2.65 21.10
C TYR A 59 16.35 2.19 22.53
N GLN A 60 17.44 2.67 23.10
CA GLN A 60 17.78 2.39 24.49
C GLN A 60 17.09 3.38 25.42
N GLU A 61 16.08 2.91 26.13
CA GLU A 61 15.46 3.64 27.23
C GLU A 61 16.28 3.44 28.51
N GLN A 62 16.52 4.53 29.25
CA GLN A 62 17.41 4.52 30.41
C GLN A 62 16.71 5.07 31.65
N MET A 63 16.80 4.34 32.75
CA MET A 63 16.35 4.76 34.07
C MET A 63 17.54 4.75 35.03
N LEU A 64 17.84 5.88 35.66
CA LEU A 64 18.86 5.96 36.71
C LEU A 64 18.21 5.65 38.06
N VAL A 65 18.47 4.45 38.59
CA VAL A 65 18.00 4.04 39.91
C VAL A 65 18.98 4.54 40.97
N THR A 66 18.49 5.27 41.96
CA THR A 66 19.25 5.71 43.13
C THR A 66 18.81 4.91 44.35
N VAL A 67 19.77 4.29 45.02
CA VAL A 67 19.57 3.62 46.31
C VAL A 67 20.10 4.53 47.41
N THR A 68 19.29 4.80 48.43
CA THR A 68 19.65 5.65 49.57
C THR A 68 19.43 4.89 50.88
N ASP A 69 20.41 4.93 51.79
CA ASP A 69 20.28 4.39 53.14
C ASP A 69 19.46 5.33 54.05
N GLU A 70 19.22 4.93 55.30
CA GLU A 70 18.49 5.74 56.28
C GLU A 70 19.22 7.00 56.75
N HIS A 71 20.51 7.12 56.44
CA HIS A 71 21.39 8.23 56.83
C HIS A 71 21.71 9.18 55.67
N GLY A 72 21.20 8.90 54.47
CA GLY A 72 21.32 9.72 53.27
C GLY A 72 22.52 9.39 52.37
N ALA A 73 23.30 8.35 52.63
CA ALA A 73 24.33 7.87 51.71
C ALA A 73 23.69 7.25 50.47
N LYS A 74 24.32 7.39 49.30
CA LYS A 74 23.72 7.05 48.00
C LYS A 74 24.66 6.30 47.08
N VAL A 75 24.07 5.40 46.29
CA VAL A 75 24.67 4.79 45.10
C VAL A 75 23.66 4.79 43.96
N THR A 76 24.14 4.79 42.73
CA THR A 76 23.29 4.80 41.53
C THR A 76 23.61 3.64 40.59
N GLN A 77 22.59 3.05 39.98
CA GLN A 77 22.70 2.07 38.91
C GLN A 77 21.83 2.49 37.74
N GLN A 78 22.37 2.45 36.53
CA GLN A 78 21.59 2.66 35.32
C GLN A 78 20.94 1.35 34.86
N VAL A 79 19.62 1.36 34.71
CA VAL A 79 18.85 0.31 34.06
C VAL A 79 18.64 0.73 32.61
N THR A 80 18.96 -0.16 31.67
CA THR A 80 18.74 0.06 30.24
C THR A 80 17.75 -0.98 29.72
N VAL A 81 16.71 -0.53 29.03
CA VAL A 81 15.78 -1.38 28.28
C VAL A 81 15.98 -1.07 26.80
N ASP A 82 16.25 -2.11 26.01
CA ASP A 82 16.34 -1.98 24.57
C ASP A 82 14.96 -2.20 23.94
N VAL A 83 14.48 -1.18 23.23
CA VAL A 83 13.21 -1.22 22.50
C VAL A 83 13.54 -1.52 21.05
N GLU A 84 13.35 -2.76 20.63
CA GLU A 84 13.58 -3.21 19.26
C GLU A 84 12.33 -2.94 18.40
N GLY A 85 12.56 -2.41 17.20
CA GLY A 85 11.54 -2.21 16.18
C GLY A 85 11.22 -3.48 15.40
N THR A 86 10.03 -3.51 14.80
CA THR A 86 9.55 -4.59 13.93
C THR A 86 9.13 -3.99 12.61
N ASN A 87 9.23 -4.75 11.52
CA ASN A 87 8.74 -4.27 10.24
C ASN A 87 7.20 -4.25 10.25
N ASP A 88 6.61 -3.06 10.20
CA ASP A 88 5.20 -2.90 9.92
C ASP A 88 4.96 -3.02 8.40
N ALA A 89 3.84 -3.62 8.00
CA ALA A 89 3.54 -3.76 6.57
C ALA A 89 2.92 -2.45 6.01
N PRO A 90 3.18 -2.11 4.74
CA PRO A 90 2.61 -0.92 4.13
C PRO A 90 1.08 -0.99 4.08
N VAL A 91 0.44 0.16 4.22
CA VAL A 91 -1.02 0.31 4.21
C VAL A 91 -1.45 1.16 3.01
N ILE A 92 -2.32 0.61 2.17
CA ILE A 92 -2.95 1.35 1.06
C ILE A 92 -3.84 2.47 1.63
N THR A 93 -3.66 3.68 1.12
CA THR A 93 -4.44 4.87 1.50
C THR A 93 -5.35 5.39 0.39
N SER A 94 -5.11 5.00 -0.85
CA SER A 94 -6.01 5.29 -1.97
C SER A 94 -7.30 4.48 -1.87
N SER A 95 -8.43 5.12 -2.20
CA SER A 95 -9.71 4.41 -2.36
C SER A 95 -9.64 3.39 -3.50
N PRO A 96 -10.52 2.36 -3.53
CA PRO A 96 -10.63 1.46 -4.67
C PRO A 96 -10.79 2.22 -5.99
N GLN A 97 -10.09 1.78 -7.04
CA GLN A 97 -10.06 2.47 -8.32
C GLN A 97 -10.79 1.65 -9.38
N THR A 98 -11.87 2.23 -9.91
CA THR A 98 -12.69 1.64 -10.98
C THR A 98 -12.97 2.70 -12.01
N GLU A 99 -12.42 2.52 -13.20
CA GLU A 99 -12.46 3.49 -14.29
C GLU A 99 -13.09 2.91 -15.55
N LYS A 100 -13.39 3.78 -16.50
CA LYS A 100 -13.97 3.41 -17.78
C LYS A 100 -13.25 4.06 -18.94
N VAL A 101 -13.09 3.30 -20.00
CA VAL A 101 -12.71 3.77 -21.33
C VAL A 101 -13.72 3.24 -22.32
N LYS A 102 -13.77 3.88 -23.47
CA LYS A 102 -14.72 3.56 -24.52
C LYS A 102 -14.05 3.79 -25.85
N GLU A 103 -14.08 2.78 -26.72
CA GLU A 103 -13.55 2.94 -28.07
C GLU A 103 -14.20 4.15 -28.76
N ASP A 104 -13.44 4.80 -29.64
CA ASP A 104 -13.83 6.00 -30.39
C ASP A 104 -14.27 7.21 -29.56
N ASP A 105 -14.04 7.17 -28.24
CA ASP A 105 -14.37 8.24 -27.31
C ASP A 105 -13.21 8.45 -26.32
N VAL A 106 -13.32 7.94 -25.09
CA VAL A 106 -12.28 8.06 -24.07
C VAL A 106 -11.33 6.87 -24.16
N LEU A 107 -10.14 7.08 -24.75
CA LEU A 107 -9.18 6.01 -25.03
C LEU A 107 -8.14 5.78 -23.92
N PHE A 108 -8.10 6.61 -22.90
CA PHE A 108 -7.17 6.43 -21.79
C PHE A 108 -7.74 6.97 -20.49
N VAL A 109 -7.27 6.41 -19.38
CA VAL A 109 -7.56 6.90 -18.03
C VAL A 109 -6.32 6.77 -17.16
N ARG A 110 -6.24 7.58 -16.10
CA ARG A 110 -5.10 7.63 -15.19
C ARG A 110 -5.57 7.64 -13.76
N GLY A 111 -4.71 7.15 -12.89
CA GLY A 111 -4.90 7.23 -11.44
C GLY A 111 -3.57 7.05 -10.73
N GLN A 112 -3.66 6.89 -9.41
CA GLN A 112 -2.50 6.69 -8.56
C GLN A 112 -2.90 5.82 -7.38
N VAL A 113 -2.17 4.72 -7.17
CA VAL A 113 -2.25 3.95 -5.93
C VAL A 113 -1.30 4.62 -4.94
N THR A 114 -1.79 4.92 -3.74
CA THR A 114 -1.00 5.52 -2.66
C THR A 114 -1.00 4.62 -1.44
N ALA A 115 0.13 4.60 -0.74
CA ALA A 115 0.32 3.84 0.49
C ALA A 115 1.22 4.61 1.46
N THR A 116 1.16 4.22 2.72
CA THR A 116 2.03 4.72 3.80
C THR A 116 2.57 3.57 4.60
N ASP A 117 3.74 3.78 5.20
CA ASP A 117 4.31 2.90 6.20
C ASP A 117 4.38 3.61 7.56
N ALA A 118 4.29 2.85 8.65
CA ALA A 118 4.44 3.40 9.99
C ALA A 118 5.93 3.64 10.35
N ASP A 119 6.82 2.84 9.76
CA ASP A 119 8.26 2.86 10.01
C ASP A 119 8.91 4.15 9.47
N GLN A 120 9.51 4.95 10.35
CA GLN A 120 9.89 6.34 10.05
C GLN A 120 10.94 6.50 8.94
N HIS A 121 11.79 5.50 8.74
CA HIS A 121 12.89 5.52 7.76
C HIS A 121 12.61 4.62 6.55
N ASP A 122 11.39 4.13 6.40
CA ASP A 122 11.04 3.22 5.32
C ASP A 122 10.77 3.94 3.99
N THR A 123 10.89 3.19 2.90
CA THR A 123 10.61 3.63 1.54
C THR A 123 9.73 2.62 0.82
N LEU A 124 8.74 3.12 0.09
CA LEU A 124 7.80 2.28 -0.65
C LEU A 124 8.16 2.21 -2.13
N LYS A 125 8.01 1.02 -2.71
CA LYS A 125 8.11 0.76 -4.15
C LYS A 125 6.83 0.14 -4.68
N TYR A 126 6.43 0.57 -5.87
CA TYR A 126 5.24 0.11 -6.56
C TYR A 126 5.64 -0.79 -7.73
N SER A 127 4.92 -1.89 -7.91
CA SER A 127 5.12 -2.82 -9.02
C SER A 127 3.78 -3.44 -9.43
N ALA A 128 3.74 -4.03 -10.63
CA ALA A 128 2.59 -4.78 -11.10
C ALA A 128 2.88 -6.28 -10.92
N THR A 129 1.94 -7.05 -10.35
CA THR A 129 2.10 -8.50 -10.22
C THR A 129 1.70 -9.25 -11.49
N ASN A 130 0.86 -8.63 -12.32
CA ASN A 130 0.50 -9.12 -13.64
C ASN A 130 1.19 -8.35 -14.77
N ASN A 131 1.10 -8.88 -15.98
CA ASN A 131 1.61 -8.19 -17.17
C ASN A 131 0.85 -6.88 -17.37
N LEU A 132 1.59 -5.81 -17.62
CA LEU A 132 1.04 -4.50 -17.94
C LEU A 132 0.32 -4.48 -19.31
N LYS A 133 0.55 -5.48 -20.17
CA LYS A 133 -0.19 -5.63 -21.43
C LYS A 133 -1.44 -6.48 -21.22
N GLY A 134 -2.58 -5.84 -21.43
CA GLY A 134 -3.89 -6.44 -21.42
C GLY A 134 -4.33 -7.01 -22.78
N GLN A 135 -5.57 -7.49 -22.85
CA GLN A 135 -6.21 -7.92 -24.07
C GLN A 135 -6.63 -6.73 -24.95
N PHE A 136 -7.25 -5.72 -24.34
CA PHE A 136 -7.83 -4.58 -25.05
C PHE A 136 -6.90 -3.38 -25.08
N GLY A 137 -6.03 -3.25 -24.08
CA GLY A 137 -5.11 -2.14 -23.97
C GLY A 137 -3.87 -2.47 -23.16
N SER A 138 -3.25 -1.44 -22.62
CA SER A 138 -2.06 -1.59 -21.78
C SER A 138 -2.03 -0.58 -20.64
N PHE A 139 -1.54 -1.06 -19.51
CA PHE A 139 -1.18 -0.26 -18.36
C PHE A 139 0.26 0.23 -18.45
N THR A 140 0.53 1.33 -17.78
CA THR A 140 1.86 1.75 -17.34
C THR A 140 1.78 2.04 -15.85
N LEU A 141 2.87 1.83 -15.12
CA LEU A 141 2.95 2.08 -13.68
C LEU A 141 4.29 2.75 -13.37
N ASN A 142 4.23 3.85 -12.62
CA ASN A 142 5.41 4.51 -12.09
C ASN A 142 5.81 3.84 -10.75
N PRO A 143 7.02 3.27 -10.65
CA PRO A 143 7.42 2.48 -9.49
C PRO A 143 7.71 3.29 -8.23
N SER A 144 7.87 4.62 -8.32
CA SER A 144 8.11 5.47 -7.15
C SER A 144 6.88 6.23 -6.67
N SER A 145 5.95 6.55 -7.57
CA SER A 145 4.74 7.29 -7.21
C SER A 145 3.48 6.44 -7.16
N GLY A 146 3.46 5.23 -7.75
CA GLY A 146 2.25 4.44 -7.91
C GLY A 146 1.27 5.02 -8.95
N ALA A 147 1.68 6.06 -9.68
CA ALA A 147 0.88 6.65 -10.75
C ALA A 147 0.78 5.67 -11.92
N TRP A 148 -0.40 5.47 -12.46
CA TRP A 148 -0.64 4.54 -13.56
C TRP A 148 -1.48 5.19 -14.65
N THR A 149 -1.38 4.62 -15.85
CA THR A 149 -2.22 4.99 -17.01
C THR A 149 -2.65 3.72 -17.71
N TYR A 150 -3.93 3.58 -18.01
CA TYR A 150 -4.44 2.60 -18.96
C TYR A 150 -4.71 3.27 -20.30
N THR A 151 -4.28 2.65 -21.40
CA THR A 151 -4.55 3.10 -22.78
C THR A 151 -5.16 1.97 -23.58
N LEU A 152 -6.35 2.19 -24.13
CA LEU A 152 -7.06 1.29 -25.03
C LEU A 152 -6.36 1.25 -26.39
N ASP A 153 -6.12 0.05 -26.93
CA ASP A 153 -5.68 -0.11 -28.32
C ASP A 153 -6.90 -0.06 -29.25
N ASN A 154 -7.38 1.17 -29.48
CA ASN A 154 -8.61 1.44 -30.22
C ASN A 154 -8.60 0.80 -31.61
N ALA A 155 -7.50 0.97 -32.35
CA ALA A 155 -7.39 0.50 -33.73
C ALA A 155 -7.50 -1.03 -33.86
N ALA A 156 -7.05 -1.76 -32.84
CA ALA A 156 -7.16 -3.22 -32.81
C ALA A 156 -8.55 -3.71 -32.36
N HIS A 157 -9.40 -2.84 -31.80
CA HIS A 157 -10.62 -3.24 -31.10
C HIS A 157 -11.91 -2.57 -31.60
N GLN A 158 -11.92 -1.99 -32.81
CA GLN A 158 -13.08 -1.38 -33.53
C GLN A 158 -14.29 -2.30 -33.80
N ALA A 159 -14.34 -3.47 -33.18
CA ALA A 159 -15.40 -4.46 -33.40
C ALA A 159 -16.30 -4.66 -32.17
N LEU A 160 -16.07 -3.88 -31.10
CA LEU A 160 -16.83 -3.99 -29.85
C LEU A 160 -18.21 -3.37 -30.03
N ALA A 161 -19.27 -4.17 -29.88
CA ALA A 161 -20.63 -3.67 -30.12
C ALA A 161 -21.08 -2.69 -29.02
N LYS A 162 -22.03 -1.81 -29.35
CA LYS A 162 -22.65 -0.92 -28.36
C LYS A 162 -23.30 -1.73 -27.23
N GLY A 163 -22.83 -1.48 -26.01
CA GLY A 163 -23.28 -2.19 -24.80
C GLY A 163 -22.48 -3.45 -24.48
N GLU A 164 -21.54 -3.85 -25.34
CA GLU A 164 -20.51 -4.82 -24.99
C GLU A 164 -19.51 -4.18 -24.01
N THR A 165 -19.15 -4.92 -22.97
CA THR A 165 -18.23 -4.46 -21.93
C THR A 165 -17.24 -5.55 -21.54
N HIS A 166 -15.97 -5.18 -21.42
CA HIS A 166 -14.90 -6.05 -20.91
C HIS A 166 -14.18 -5.38 -19.77
N THR A 167 -13.51 -6.14 -18.92
CA THR A 167 -12.78 -5.60 -17.76
C THR A 167 -11.33 -6.04 -17.80
N GLU A 168 -10.43 -5.08 -17.57
CA GLU A 168 -9.00 -5.32 -17.38
C GLU A 168 -8.60 -4.86 -15.98
N THR A 169 -7.82 -5.69 -15.28
CA THR A 169 -7.38 -5.41 -13.91
C THR A 169 -5.86 -5.30 -13.86
N LEU A 170 -5.36 -4.24 -13.24
CA LEU A 170 -3.96 -4.09 -12.86
C LEU A 170 -3.82 -4.37 -11.36
N HIS A 171 -2.95 -5.31 -10.99
CA HIS A 171 -2.68 -5.65 -9.59
C HIS A 171 -1.44 -4.88 -9.12
N VAL A 172 -1.63 -3.75 -8.43
CA VAL A 172 -0.54 -2.90 -7.94
C VAL A 172 -0.07 -3.42 -6.58
N LEU A 173 1.14 -3.96 -6.55
CA LEU A 173 1.86 -4.38 -5.35
C LEU A 173 2.71 -3.22 -4.82
N VAL A 174 2.54 -2.89 -3.55
CA VAL A 174 3.40 -1.97 -2.81
C VAL A 174 4.28 -2.80 -1.88
N THR A 175 5.59 -2.56 -1.93
CA THR A 175 6.59 -3.26 -1.12
C THR A 175 7.41 -2.24 -0.36
N ASP A 176 7.61 -2.48 0.93
CA ASP A 176 8.50 -1.68 1.78
C ASP A 176 9.98 -2.06 1.58
N SER A 177 10.90 -1.43 2.32
CA SER A 177 12.34 -1.70 2.17
C SER A 177 12.81 -3.02 2.78
N ASN A 178 12.01 -3.63 3.67
CA ASN A 178 12.29 -4.91 4.32
C ASN A 178 11.57 -6.11 3.66
N GLY A 179 10.72 -5.85 2.68
CA GLY A 179 10.03 -6.84 1.85
C GLY A 179 8.60 -7.18 2.27
N ALA A 180 7.98 -6.51 3.26
CA ALA A 180 6.55 -6.70 3.46
C ALA A 180 5.75 -5.97 2.39
N THR A 181 4.53 -6.46 2.14
CA THR A 181 3.77 -6.06 0.96
C THR A 181 2.28 -5.87 1.24
N THR A 182 1.67 -5.03 0.42
CA THR A 182 0.22 -4.86 0.31
C THR A 182 -0.16 -4.66 -1.16
N THR A 183 -1.41 -4.93 -1.52
CA THR A 183 -1.85 -4.92 -2.93
C THR A 183 -3.17 -4.17 -3.07
N GLN A 184 -3.31 -3.41 -4.16
CA GLN A 184 -4.58 -2.84 -4.61
C GLN A 184 -4.84 -3.17 -6.09
N ASP A 185 -6.08 -3.56 -6.38
CA ASP A 185 -6.56 -3.75 -7.74
C ASP A 185 -7.06 -2.43 -8.33
N VAL A 186 -6.63 -2.14 -9.54
CA VAL A 186 -7.15 -1.07 -10.40
C VAL A 186 -7.95 -1.74 -11.52
N VAL A 187 -9.23 -1.41 -11.61
CA VAL A 187 -10.16 -2.05 -12.55
C VAL A 187 -10.55 -1.04 -13.63
N VAL A 188 -10.39 -1.41 -14.90
CA VAL A 188 -10.81 -0.59 -16.05
C VAL A 188 -11.83 -1.36 -16.88
N THR A 189 -13.01 -0.77 -17.06
CA THR A 189 -14.03 -1.30 -17.99
C THR A 189 -13.84 -0.68 -19.37
N VAL A 190 -13.74 -1.52 -20.39
CA VAL A 190 -13.72 -1.15 -21.81
C VAL A 190 -15.13 -1.31 -22.36
N GLU A 191 -15.69 -0.24 -22.92
CA GLU A 191 -17.03 -0.23 -23.52
C GLU A 191 -16.97 -0.10 -25.05
N GLY A 192 -17.82 -0.85 -25.77
CA GLY A 192 -17.98 -0.76 -27.21
C GLY A 192 -18.87 0.40 -27.68
N THR A 193 -18.74 0.78 -28.94
CA THR A 193 -19.58 1.76 -29.62
C THR A 193 -20.43 1.15 -30.71
N ASN A 194 -21.30 1.96 -31.31
CA ASN A 194 -22.03 1.55 -32.50
C ASN A 194 -21.39 2.22 -33.71
N ASP A 195 -20.64 1.45 -34.49
CA ASP A 195 -20.02 1.92 -35.71
C ASP A 195 -21.02 2.25 -36.81
N ARG A 196 -20.60 3.13 -37.72
CA ARG A 196 -21.36 3.44 -38.93
C ARG A 196 -21.17 2.33 -39.96
N PRO A 197 -22.24 1.85 -40.63
CA PRO A 197 -22.09 0.92 -41.73
C PRO A 197 -21.30 1.56 -42.89
N VAL A 198 -20.46 0.77 -43.55
CA VAL A 198 -19.67 1.17 -44.71
C VAL A 198 -20.20 0.42 -45.94
N ILE A 199 -20.46 1.16 -47.02
CA ILE A 199 -20.77 0.58 -48.33
C ILE A 199 -19.45 0.24 -49.02
N SER A 200 -19.27 -1.01 -49.45
CA SER A 200 -18.14 -1.43 -50.27
C SER A 200 -18.62 -2.22 -51.48
N LEU A 201 -17.97 -1.99 -52.62
CA LEU A 201 -18.19 -2.74 -53.85
C LEU A 201 -17.10 -3.81 -53.96
N VAL A 202 -17.48 -5.05 -54.28
CA VAL A 202 -16.52 -6.14 -54.43
C VAL A 202 -16.04 -6.16 -55.89
N GLY A 203 -14.75 -5.88 -56.12
CA GLY A 203 -14.17 -5.88 -57.46
C GLY A 203 -14.45 -4.59 -58.24
N GLN A 204 -14.59 -4.69 -59.57
CA GLN A 204 -15.03 -3.57 -60.43
C GLN A 204 -16.56 -3.55 -60.63
N ASP A 205 -17.30 -3.93 -59.59
CA ASP A 205 -18.74 -3.77 -59.59
C ASP A 205 -19.08 -2.27 -59.59
N SER A 206 -20.10 -1.89 -60.35
CA SER A 206 -20.62 -0.52 -60.44
C SER A 206 -22.04 -0.40 -59.86
N ASP A 207 -22.57 -1.48 -59.26
CA ASP A 207 -23.97 -1.59 -58.82
C ASP A 207 -24.95 -1.07 -59.90
N ALA A 208 -24.63 -1.38 -61.16
CA ALA A 208 -25.37 -0.90 -62.31
C ALA A 208 -26.05 -2.08 -63.02
N GLY A 209 -27.37 -2.00 -63.18
CA GLY A 209 -28.16 -2.93 -64.00
C GLY A 209 -28.82 -2.20 -65.17
N SER A 210 -29.05 -2.92 -66.28
CA SER A 210 -29.89 -2.45 -67.38
C SER A 210 -30.95 -3.49 -67.73
N VAL A 211 -32.13 -3.02 -68.14
CA VAL A 211 -33.20 -3.86 -68.67
C VAL A 211 -33.65 -3.30 -70.00
N THR A 212 -33.90 -4.19 -70.97
CA THR A 212 -34.44 -3.82 -72.27
C THR A 212 -35.84 -4.41 -72.38
N GLU A 213 -36.83 -3.57 -72.64
CA GLU A 213 -38.20 -4.04 -72.88
C GLU A 213 -38.32 -4.79 -74.21
N HIS A 214 -39.12 -5.85 -74.24
CA HIS A 214 -39.41 -6.55 -75.49
C HIS A 214 -40.50 -5.79 -76.26
N GLY A 215 -40.15 -5.28 -77.45
CA GLY A 215 -41.13 -4.73 -78.38
C GLY A 215 -42.10 -5.82 -78.83
N SER A 216 -43.38 -5.65 -78.52
CA SER A 216 -44.45 -6.51 -79.05
C SER A 216 -44.73 -6.09 -80.49
N THR A 217 -44.45 -6.95 -81.48
CA THR A 217 -45.02 -6.76 -82.83
C THR A 217 -46.47 -7.21 -82.83
N PRO A 218 -47.43 -6.37 -83.24
CA PRO A 218 -48.81 -6.83 -83.44
C PRO A 218 -48.83 -7.81 -84.62
N ALA A 219 -49.38 -9.01 -84.41
CA ALA A 219 -49.70 -9.92 -85.52
C ALA A 219 -50.82 -9.30 -86.37
N GLY A 220 -50.46 -8.79 -87.55
CA GLY A 220 -51.40 -8.39 -88.59
C GLY A 220 -52.05 -9.61 -89.21
N ARG A 221 -53.38 -9.55 -89.33
CA ARG A 221 -54.29 -10.57 -89.90
C ARG A 221 -54.02 -10.88 -91.37
#